data_AF-A0A0D3I5E4-F1
#
_entry.id   AF-A0A0D3I5E4-F1
#
_cell.length_a   1.000
_cell.length_b   1.000
_cell.length_c   1.000
_cell.angle_alpha   90.00
_cell.angle_beta   90.00
_cell.angle_gamma   90.00
#
_symmetry.space_group_name_H-M   'P 1'
#
loop_
_entity.id
_entity.type
_entity.pdbx_description
1 polymer ?
#
loop_
_entity_poly.entity_id
_entity_poly.type
_entity_poly.pdbx_seq_one_letter_code
_entity_poly.pdbx_strand_id
1 'polypeptide(L)'
;ARRDCVRRARAELEGEHTRHLLLLGEPKYLERQEASLRQQLDSARKMGALAGSLATRQAELRLELSEARPRYAAAVAKVKKLQADFEATLSELHFGGKRVNLMGAINAL
;
A
#
# COMPACT_ATOMS: atom_id res chain seq x y z
N ALA A 1 -2.83 61.60 -20.40
CA ALA A 1 -1.68 61.80 -19.48
C ALA A 1 -2.00 61.38 -18.05
N ARG A 2 -2.64 62.22 -17.20
CA ARG A 2 -2.90 61.87 -15.77
C ARG A 2 -3.73 60.59 -15.56
N ARG A 3 -4.78 60.38 -16.37
CA ARG A 3 -5.61 59.16 -16.29
C ARG A 3 -4.85 57.89 -16.66
N ASP A 4 -3.88 57.99 -17.56
CA ASP A 4 -3.08 56.86 -18.02
C ASP A 4 -2.02 56.46 -16.98
N CYS A 5 -1.43 57.44 -16.29
CA CYS A 5 -0.53 57.20 -15.17
C CYS A 5 -1.23 56.49 -14.01
N VAL A 6 -2.45 56.91 -13.66
CA VAL A 6 -3.24 56.28 -12.59
C VAL A 6 -3.65 54.85 -12.95
N ARG A 7 -3.99 54.59 -14.23
CA ARG A 7 -4.29 53.24 -14.71
C ARG A 7 -3.08 52.31 -14.64
N ARG A 8 -1.89 52.79 -15.00
CA ARG A 8 -0.64 52.00 -14.93
C ARG A 8 -0.25 51.68 -13.48
N ALA A 9 -0.27 52.67 -12.59
CA ALA A 9 0.01 52.47 -11.17
C ALA A 9 -0.98 51.49 -10.51
N ARG A 10 -2.26 51.54 -10.91
CA ARG A 10 -3.27 50.58 -10.45
C ARG A 10 -3.01 49.15 -10.95
N ALA A 11 -2.61 48.99 -12.22
CA ALA A 11 -2.27 47.68 -12.77
C ALA A 11 -1.03 47.08 -12.08
N GLU A 12 -0.05 47.90 -11.70
CA GLU A 12 1.13 47.49 -10.95
C GLU A 12 0.79 47.05 -9.51
N LEU A 13 -0.15 47.74 -8.84
CA LEU A 13 -0.63 47.35 -7.50
C LEU A 13 -1.56 46.12 -7.53
N GLU A 14 -2.29 45.91 -8.63
CA GLU A 14 -3.13 44.74 -8.83
C GLU A 14 -2.34 43.50 -9.31
N GLY A 15 -1.05 43.64 -9.58
CA GLY A 15 -0.15 42.54 -9.92
C GLY A 15 -0.10 41.49 -8.80
N GLU A 16 -0.03 40.21 -9.19
CA GLU A 16 -0.03 39.08 -8.23
C GLU A 16 1.13 39.17 -7.23
N HIS A 17 2.29 39.60 -7.69
CA HIS A 17 3.48 39.75 -6.84
C HIS A 17 3.29 40.82 -5.76
N THR A 18 2.74 41.98 -6.14
CA THR A 18 2.47 43.11 -5.25
C THR A 18 1.35 42.79 -4.26
N ARG A 19 0.32 42.04 -4.68
CA ARG A 19 -0.72 41.50 -3.78
C ARG A 19 -0.17 40.49 -2.78
N HIS A 20 0.72 39.59 -3.20
CA HIS A 20 1.38 38.66 -2.30
C HIS A 20 2.27 39.38 -1.28
N LEU A 21 3.01 40.42 -1.70
CA LEU A 21 3.81 41.25 -0.80
C LEU A 21 2.95 42.02 0.21
N LEU A 22 1.78 42.52 -0.20
CA LEU A 22 0.82 43.16 0.70
C LEU A 22 0.26 42.19 1.74
N LEU A 23 -0.02 40.94 1.34
CA LEU A 23 -0.48 39.87 2.24
C LEU A 23 0.60 39.45 3.25
N LEU A 24 1.86 39.41 2.84
CA LEU A 24 3.00 39.10 3.73
C LEU A 24 3.22 40.17 4.82
N GLY A 25 2.71 41.38 4.63
CA GLY A 25 2.71 42.43 5.65
C GLY A 25 1.65 42.25 6.74
N GLU A 26 0.66 41.37 6.55
CA GLU A 26 -0.35 41.09 7.56
C GLU A 26 0.13 39.98 8.53
N PRO A 27 0.24 40.25 9.84
CA PRO A 27 0.71 39.25 10.80
C PRO A 27 -0.19 37.99 10.84
N LYS A 28 -1.50 38.15 10.63
CA LYS A 28 -2.46 37.04 10.56
C LYS A 28 -2.24 36.12 9.36
N TYR A 29 -1.72 36.64 8.24
CA TYR A 29 -1.39 35.83 7.07
C TYR A 29 -0.20 34.92 7.37
N LEU A 30 0.85 35.50 7.99
CA LEU A 30 2.04 34.75 8.41
C LEU A 30 1.70 33.68 9.46
N GLU A 31 0.87 33.99 10.46
CA GLU A 31 0.41 33.03 11.46
C GLU A 31 -0.35 31.84 10.83
N ARG A 32 -1.23 32.11 9.86
CA ARG A 32 -1.94 31.04 9.13
C ARG A 32 -0.98 30.18 8.31
N GLN A 33 -0.01 30.81 7.67
CA GLN A 33 0.99 30.11 6.88
C GLN A 33 1.90 29.25 7.76
N GLU A 34 2.33 29.76 8.92
CA GLU A 34 3.07 29.02 9.93
C GLU A 34 2.26 27.81 10.44
N ALA A 35 0.99 28.01 10.78
CA ALA A 35 0.11 26.92 11.21
C ALA A 35 -0.05 25.84 10.12
N SER A 36 -0.21 26.25 8.86
CA SER A 36 -0.30 25.33 7.73
C SER A 36 0.99 24.52 7.54
N LEU A 37 2.15 25.18 7.61
CA LEU A 37 3.44 24.51 7.49
C LEU A 37 3.69 23.54 8.65
N ARG A 38 3.31 23.90 9.88
CA ARG A 38 3.38 23.00 11.04
C ARG A 38 2.51 21.76 10.83
N GLN A 39 1.28 21.93 10.38
CA GLN A 39 0.38 20.82 10.10
C GLN A 39 0.94 19.90 9.01
N GLN A 40 1.50 20.47 7.93
CA GLN A 40 2.14 19.69 6.87
C GLN A 40 3.36 18.92 7.38
N LEU A 41 4.21 19.54 8.21
CA LEU A 41 5.37 18.90 8.81
C LEU A 41 4.95 17.71 9.70
N ASP A 42 3.92 17.89 10.52
CA ASP A 42 3.42 16.82 11.39
C ASP A 42 2.82 15.66 10.60
N SER A 43 2.07 15.97 9.53
CA SER A 43 1.59 14.95 8.60
C SER A 43 2.75 14.20 7.93
N ALA A 44 3.78 14.90 7.47
CA ALA A 44 4.96 14.28 6.86
C ALA A 44 5.70 13.36 7.84
N ARG A 45 5.86 13.78 9.10
CA ARG A 45 6.46 12.95 10.16
C ARG A 45 5.65 11.69 10.42
N LYS A 46 4.32 11.80 10.53
CA LYS A 46 3.41 10.66 10.71
C LYS A 46 3.49 9.69 9.53
N MET A 47 3.49 10.20 8.30
CA MET A 47 3.65 9.38 7.10
C MET A 47 4.99 8.65 7.09
N GLY A 48 6.08 9.31 7.47
CA GLY A 48 7.40 8.68 7.58
C GLY A 48 7.41 7.53 8.60
N ALA A 49 6.82 7.75 9.77
CA ALA A 49 6.71 6.71 10.81
C ALA A 49 5.87 5.51 10.34
N LEU A 50 4.74 5.75 9.67
CA LEU A 50 3.89 4.70 9.11
C LEU A 50 4.58 3.95 7.97
N ALA A 51 5.34 4.64 7.12
CA ALA A 51 6.13 3.99 6.07
C ALA A 51 7.17 3.03 6.67
N GLY A 52 7.83 3.45 7.75
CA GLY A 52 8.76 2.61 8.51
C GLY A 52 8.10 1.35 9.08
N SER A 53 6.95 1.49 9.76
CA SER A 53 6.24 0.34 10.34
C SER A 53 5.66 -0.60 9.28
N LEU A 54 5.24 -0.08 8.13
CA LEU A 54 4.80 -0.91 7.02
C LEU A 54 5.97 -1.70 6.40
N ALA A 55 7.15 -1.08 6.28
CA ALA A 55 8.34 -1.77 5.77
C ALA A 55 8.78 -2.90 6.70
N THR A 56 8.78 -2.69 8.03
CA THR A 56 9.09 -3.74 8.99
C THR A 56 8.05 -4.87 8.92
N ARG A 57 6.76 -4.53 8.90
CA ARG A 57 5.68 -5.54 8.81
C ARG A 57 5.74 -6.35 7.51
N GLN A 58 6.11 -5.72 6.40
CA GLN A 58 6.29 -6.40 5.13
C GLN A 58 7.47 -7.38 5.17
N ALA A 59 8.57 -7.01 5.83
CA ALA A 59 9.71 -7.90 6.02
C ALA A 59 9.35 -9.11 6.89
N GLU A 60 8.65 -8.90 8.00
CA GLU A 60 8.14 -9.98 8.87
C GLU A 60 7.25 -10.96 8.09
N LEU A 61 6.25 -10.46 7.36
CA LEU A 61 5.34 -11.31 6.58
C LEU A 61 6.07 -12.09 5.48
N ARG A 62 7.11 -11.50 4.87
CA ARG A 62 7.95 -12.22 3.89
C ARG A 62 8.72 -13.36 4.55
N LEU A 63 9.26 -13.15 5.75
CA LEU A 63 9.92 -14.19 6.52
C LEU A 63 8.95 -15.30 6.90
N GLU A 64 7.79 -14.95 7.47
CA GLU A 64 6.73 -15.91 7.82
C GLU A 64 6.30 -16.75 6.60
N LEU A 65 6.10 -16.11 5.44
CA LEU A 65 5.79 -16.83 4.20
C LEU A 65 6.93 -17.74 3.74
N SER A 66 8.18 -17.28 3.86
CA SER A 66 9.35 -18.08 3.47
C SER A 66 9.50 -19.34 4.34
N GLU A 67 9.12 -19.28 5.61
CA GLU A 67 9.13 -20.41 6.53
C GLU A 67 7.90 -21.32 6.37
N ALA A 68 6.73 -20.73 6.13
CA ALA A 68 5.48 -21.48 6.02
C ALA A 68 5.35 -22.22 4.68
N ARG A 69 5.80 -21.62 3.56
CA ARG A 69 5.73 -22.22 2.22
C ARG A 69 6.32 -23.63 2.12
N PRO A 70 7.56 -23.92 2.59
CA PRO A 70 8.11 -25.27 2.50
C PRO A 70 7.33 -26.27 3.34
N ARG A 71 6.83 -25.87 4.52
CA ARG A 71 5.99 -26.72 5.37
C ARG A 71 4.67 -27.06 4.67
N TYR A 72 4.05 -26.06 4.05
CA TYR A 72 2.81 -26.25 3.29
C TYR A 72 3.04 -27.15 2.08
N ALA A 73 4.12 -26.93 1.31
CA ALA A 73 4.49 -27.76 0.18
C ALA A 73 4.73 -29.22 0.60
N ALA A 74 5.42 -29.44 1.72
CA ALA A 74 5.64 -30.78 2.27
C ALA A 74 4.32 -31.46 2.70
N ALA A 75 3.40 -30.71 3.31
CA ALA A 75 2.08 -31.22 3.68
C ALA A 75 1.25 -31.60 2.45
N VAL A 76 1.22 -30.75 1.42
CA VAL A 76 0.54 -31.04 0.15
C VAL A 76 1.12 -32.29 -0.50
N ALA A 77 2.45 -32.44 -0.53
CA ALA A 77 3.09 -33.63 -1.08
C ALA A 77 2.71 -34.91 -0.31
N LYS A 78 2.64 -34.85 1.02
CA LYS A 78 2.20 -35.98 1.86
C LYS A 78 0.74 -36.35 1.58
N VAL A 79 -0.16 -35.37 1.51
CA VAL A 79 -1.58 -35.62 1.23
C VAL A 79 -1.78 -36.21 -0.15
N LYS A 80 -1.06 -35.71 -1.17
CA LYS A 80 -1.13 -36.28 -2.53
C LYS A 80 -0.66 -37.73 -2.58
N LYS A 81 0.40 -38.08 -1.84
CA LYS A 81 0.86 -39.48 -1.72
C LYS A 81 -0.20 -40.36 -1.06
N LEU A 82 -0.72 -39.94 0.09
CA LEU A 82 -1.78 -40.67 0.79
C LEU A 82 -3.02 -40.86 -0.10
N GLN A 83 -3.41 -39.83 -0.85
CA GLN A 83 -4.52 -39.93 -1.79
C GLN A 83 -4.28 -41.01 -2.85
N ALA A 84 -3.08 -41.03 -3.45
CA ALA A 84 -2.71 -42.05 -4.44
C ALA A 84 -2.69 -43.46 -3.83
N ASP A 85 -2.16 -43.61 -2.61
CA ASP A 85 -2.11 -44.89 -1.89
C ASP A 85 -3.53 -45.40 -1.59
N PHE A 86 -4.44 -44.52 -1.17
CA PHE A 86 -5.85 -44.85 -0.96
C PHE A 86 -6.58 -45.21 -2.25
N GLU A 87 -6.36 -44.46 -3.33
CA GLU A 87 -6.95 -44.74 -4.65
C GLU A 87 -6.49 -46.10 -5.18
N ALA A 88 -5.20 -46.43 -5.04
CA ALA A 88 -4.64 -47.73 -5.40
C ALA A 88 -5.27 -48.85 -4.57
N THR A 89 -5.30 -48.69 -3.24
CA THR A 89 -5.86 -49.68 -2.32
C THR A 89 -7.35 -49.94 -2.58
N LEU A 90 -8.14 -48.89 -2.81
CA LEU A 90 -9.56 -49.02 -3.16
C LEU A 90 -9.73 -49.74 -4.50
N SER A 91 -8.95 -49.34 -5.51
CA SER A 91 -8.99 -49.96 -6.84
C SER A 91 -8.72 -51.45 -6.78
N GLU A 92 -7.68 -51.88 -6.06
CA GLU A 92 -7.28 -53.28 -5.91
C GLU A 92 -8.28 -54.09 -5.09
N LEU A 93 -8.65 -53.63 -3.89
CA LEU A 93 -9.42 -54.43 -2.94
C LEU A 93 -10.93 -54.42 -3.18
N HIS A 94 -11.48 -53.30 -3.65
CA HIS A 94 -12.93 -53.10 -3.69
C HIS A 94 -13.52 -53.00 -5.09
N PHE A 95 -12.70 -52.63 -6.08
CA PHE A 95 -13.19 -52.38 -7.45
C PHE A 95 -12.54 -53.27 -8.52
N GLY A 96 -11.83 -54.33 -8.12
CA GLY A 96 -11.29 -55.34 -9.03
C GLY A 96 -10.33 -54.77 -10.08
N GLY A 97 -9.50 -53.81 -9.68
CA GLY A 97 -8.54 -53.11 -10.54
C GLY A 97 -9.12 -51.98 -11.38
N LYS A 98 -10.41 -51.63 -11.23
CA LYS A 98 -10.96 -50.43 -11.88
C LYS A 98 -10.44 -49.18 -11.20
N ARG A 99 -9.95 -48.22 -12.00
CA ARG A 99 -9.37 -46.97 -11.49
C ARG A 99 -10.41 -46.18 -10.68
N VAL A 100 -10.03 -45.80 -9.47
CA VAL A 100 -10.80 -44.93 -8.58
C VAL A 100 -10.04 -43.61 -8.42
N ASN A 101 -10.75 -42.48 -8.50
CA ASN A 101 -10.19 -41.17 -8.20
C ASN A 101 -11.01 -40.55 -7.06
N LEU A 102 -10.36 -40.08 -6.01
CA LEU A 102 -10.98 -39.37 -4.91
C LEU A 102 -11.26 -37.91 -5.34
N MET A 103 -12.51 -37.47 -5.16
CA MET A 103 -12.93 -36.11 -5.47
C MET A 103 -12.44 -35.11 -4.40
N GLY A 104 -12.09 -33.89 -4.81
CA GLY A 104 -11.63 -32.83 -3.91
C GLY A 104 -10.12 -32.70 -3.75
N ALA A 105 -9.36 -33.00 -4.82
CA ALA A 105 -7.91 -32.87 -4.82
C ALA A 105 -7.45 -31.45 -4.41
N ILE A 106 -6.36 -31.38 -3.64
CA ILE A 106 -5.70 -30.12 -3.31
C ILE A 106 -5.02 -29.59 -4.58
N ASN A 107 -5.68 -28.68 -5.27
CA ASN A 107 -5.11 -27.90 -6.36
C ASN A 107 -4.20 -26.83 -5.75
N ALA A 108 -2.89 -27.09 -5.73
CA ALA A 108 -1.91 -26.08 -5.41
C ALA A 108 -1.77 -25.13 -6.62
N LEU A 109 -2.10 -23.84 -6.42
CA LEU A 109 -1.80 -22.75 -7.34
C LEU A 109 -0.30 -22.43 -7.34
#